data_AF-A0A2G2EAW8-F1
#
_entry.id   AF-A0A2G2EAW8-F1
#
_cell.length_a   1.000
_cell.length_b   1.000
_cell.length_c   1.000
_cell.angle_alpha   90.00
_cell.angle_beta   90.00
_cell.angle_gamma   90.00
#
_symmetry.space_group_name_H-M   'P 1'
#
loop_
_entity.id
_entity.type
_entity.pdbx_description
1 polymer ?
#
loop_
_entity_poly.entity_id
_entity_poly.type
_entity_poly.pdbx_seq_one_letter_code
_entity_poly.pdbx_strand_id
1 'polypeptide(L)'
;MKFNGRNTNISANAIIGSNVKIGDNSTIYANVEIGDNSIIANDCVIGEPLNDYYFDETYENPKTIIENNSIIRSHCILYAGSTFGEYFSTGHRVTIREKSIFGKHCRVGTLSDIQGHCTFGDYNWLHSNVHVGQGSSLGHFVFIYPYVILTNDPTPPSNLCIGPIIDNFAQIAVSSVLLPGVKVGKHALVGAGSIVSHDVDPYSLVVGNPAKKIKDVREIKNKKDGGTQYPWPERFDRGMPWSEMGFEKWAKEQNDYDL
;
A
#
# COMPACT_ATOMS: atom_id res chain seq x y z
N MET A 1 14.00 25.67 -3.90
CA MET A 1 12.69 25.91 -3.24
C MET A 1 11.65 25.02 -3.95
N LYS A 2 10.59 24.53 -3.29
CA LYS A 2 9.51 23.73 -3.93
C LYS A 2 8.30 24.64 -4.22
N PHE A 3 7.42 24.21 -5.13
CA PHE A 3 6.14 24.86 -5.44
C PHE A 3 6.29 26.27 -6.06
N ASN A 4 7.17 26.41 -7.05
CA ASN A 4 7.39 27.68 -7.74
C ASN A 4 6.63 27.76 -9.09
N GLY A 5 5.88 26.70 -9.45
CA GLY A 5 5.17 26.60 -10.73
C GLY A 5 6.09 26.42 -11.94
N ARG A 6 7.31 25.92 -11.76
CA ARG A 6 8.27 25.76 -12.86
C ARG A 6 8.04 24.43 -13.56
N ASN A 7 7.87 24.47 -14.88
CA ASN A 7 7.71 23.29 -15.74
C ASN A 7 6.61 22.32 -15.26
N THR A 8 5.54 22.86 -14.66
CA THR A 8 4.40 22.06 -14.21
C THR A 8 3.38 21.98 -15.33
N ASN A 9 3.02 20.77 -15.77
CA ASN A 9 2.04 20.53 -16.81
C ASN A 9 0.76 19.97 -16.18
N ILE A 10 -0.35 20.71 -16.25
CA ILE A 10 -1.63 20.27 -15.70
C ILE A 10 -2.63 20.28 -16.85
N SER A 11 -3.24 19.12 -17.13
CA SER A 11 -4.31 19.00 -18.12
C SER A 11 -5.49 19.91 -17.78
N ALA A 12 -6.10 20.53 -18.79
CA ALA A 12 -7.31 21.34 -18.62
C ALA A 12 -8.51 20.52 -18.09
N ASN A 13 -8.48 19.19 -18.25
CA ASN A 13 -9.51 18.27 -17.77
C ASN A 13 -9.17 17.64 -16.41
N ALA A 14 -8.09 18.09 -15.75
CA ALA A 14 -7.81 17.70 -14.38
C ALA A 14 -8.62 18.58 -13.40
N ILE A 15 -9.12 17.98 -12.33
CA ILE A 15 -9.84 18.69 -11.27
C ILE A 15 -8.91 18.81 -10.07
N ILE A 16 -8.60 20.05 -9.69
CA ILE A 16 -7.70 20.36 -8.58
C ILE A 16 -8.49 21.03 -7.46
N GLY A 17 -8.49 20.40 -6.29
CA GLY A 17 -9.15 20.90 -5.10
C GLY A 17 -8.49 22.14 -4.49
N SER A 18 -9.10 22.63 -3.43
CA SER A 18 -8.65 23.80 -2.68
C SER A 18 -7.32 23.54 -1.97
N ASN A 19 -6.43 24.54 -1.94
CA ASN A 19 -5.14 24.51 -1.24
C ASN A 19 -4.18 23.38 -1.69
N VAL A 20 -4.40 22.77 -2.85
CA VAL A 20 -3.48 21.78 -3.41
C VAL A 20 -2.17 22.45 -3.80
N LYS A 21 -1.04 21.82 -3.45
CA LYS A 21 0.31 22.28 -3.82
C LYS A 21 0.95 21.30 -4.78
N ILE A 22 1.29 21.76 -5.97
CA ILE A 22 1.94 20.95 -7.01
C ILE A 22 3.38 21.44 -7.21
N GLY A 23 4.33 20.51 -7.09
CA GLY A 23 5.74 20.75 -7.20
C GLY A 23 6.19 21.07 -8.63
N ASP A 24 7.43 21.54 -8.72
CA ASP A 24 8.05 21.85 -10.03
C ASP A 24 8.30 20.57 -10.81
N ASN A 25 8.32 20.66 -12.14
CA ASN A 25 8.55 19.57 -13.10
C ASN A 25 7.53 18.42 -13.01
N SER A 26 6.36 18.63 -12.40
CA SER A 26 5.34 17.60 -12.27
C SER A 26 4.32 17.66 -13.41
N THR A 27 3.81 16.50 -13.80
CA THR A 27 2.77 16.35 -14.82
C THR A 27 1.51 15.75 -14.21
N ILE A 28 0.36 16.39 -14.43
CA ILE A 28 -0.97 15.91 -14.05
C ILE A 28 -1.78 15.71 -15.34
N TYR A 29 -2.09 14.45 -15.65
CA TYR A 29 -2.82 14.08 -16.86
C TYR A 29 -4.33 14.37 -16.78
N ALA A 30 -5.03 14.20 -17.90
CA ALA A 30 -6.49 14.34 -17.98
C ALA A 30 -7.20 13.32 -17.07
N ASN A 31 -8.42 13.66 -16.62
CA ASN A 31 -9.27 12.83 -15.76
C ASN A 31 -8.65 12.47 -14.40
N VAL A 32 -7.65 13.23 -13.97
CA VAL A 32 -7.14 13.19 -12.60
C VAL A 32 -7.95 14.15 -11.74
N GLU A 33 -8.39 13.68 -10.58
CA GLU A 33 -9.00 14.49 -9.54
C GLU A 33 -8.10 14.46 -8.29
N ILE A 34 -7.70 15.63 -7.81
CA ILE A 34 -6.87 15.79 -6.61
C ILE A 34 -7.67 16.55 -5.57
N GLY A 35 -7.98 15.91 -4.46
CA GLY A 35 -8.73 16.44 -3.34
C GLY A 35 -7.97 17.50 -2.54
N ASP A 36 -8.73 18.23 -1.73
CA ASP A 36 -8.29 19.41 -0.99
C ASP A 36 -7.08 19.14 -0.09
N ASN A 37 -6.27 20.19 0.11
CA ASN A 37 -5.11 20.21 1.00
C ASN A 37 -4.03 19.17 0.69
N SER A 38 -4.08 18.57 -0.51
CA SER A 38 -3.10 17.58 -0.94
C SER A 38 -1.81 18.23 -1.43
N ILE A 39 -0.70 17.50 -1.31
CA ILE A 39 0.62 17.92 -1.74
C ILE A 39 1.17 16.91 -2.73
N ILE A 40 1.43 17.36 -3.95
CA ILE A 40 2.20 16.64 -4.96
C ILE A 40 3.58 17.29 -5.02
N ALA A 41 4.62 16.56 -4.62
CA ALA A 41 5.99 17.08 -4.64
C ALA A 41 6.57 17.15 -6.06
N ASN A 42 7.83 17.57 -6.17
CA ASN A 42 8.49 17.78 -7.46
C ASN A 42 8.68 16.49 -8.27
N ASP A 43 8.67 16.66 -9.58
CA ASP A 43 8.98 15.65 -10.59
C ASP A 43 8.04 14.43 -10.52
N CYS A 44 6.80 14.63 -10.07
CA CYS A 44 5.80 13.57 -10.02
C CYS A 44 5.00 13.49 -11.32
N VAL A 45 4.59 12.29 -11.68
CA VAL A 45 3.66 12.04 -12.79
C VAL A 45 2.39 11.41 -12.23
N ILE A 46 1.26 12.08 -12.39
CA ILE A 46 -0.03 11.66 -11.86
C ILE A 46 -1.01 11.43 -13.00
N GLY A 47 -1.63 10.26 -13.02
CA GLY A 47 -2.45 9.79 -14.14
C GLY A 47 -1.60 9.32 -15.32
N GLU A 48 -0.44 8.71 -15.06
CA GLU A 48 0.39 8.11 -16.13
C GLU A 48 -0.48 7.20 -17.03
N PRO A 49 -0.48 7.40 -18.36
CA PRO A 49 -1.34 6.65 -19.26
C PRO A 49 -1.07 5.13 -19.24
N LEU A 50 -2.09 4.36 -19.62
CA LEU A 50 -1.96 2.92 -19.83
C LEU A 50 -1.31 2.64 -21.19
N ASN A 51 -0.96 1.39 -21.43
CA ASN A 51 -0.30 0.94 -22.66
C ASN A 51 -1.01 1.39 -23.95
N ASP A 52 -2.35 1.41 -23.96
CA ASP A 52 -3.13 1.73 -25.15
C ASP A 52 -2.92 3.18 -25.63
N TYR A 53 -2.53 4.11 -24.75
CA TYR A 53 -2.21 5.50 -25.07
C TYR A 53 -1.21 5.65 -26.22
N TYR A 54 -0.26 4.71 -26.35
CA TYR A 54 0.81 4.78 -27.32
C TYR A 54 0.40 4.30 -28.72
N PHE A 55 -0.75 3.63 -28.85
CA PHE A 55 -1.15 2.93 -30.06
C PHE A 55 -2.57 3.25 -30.53
N ASP A 56 -3.43 3.71 -29.63
CA ASP A 56 -4.82 4.05 -29.89
C ASP A 56 -5.03 5.57 -29.83
N GLU A 57 -5.26 6.19 -30.99
CA GLU A 57 -5.52 7.63 -31.11
C GLU A 57 -6.83 8.07 -30.43
N THR A 58 -7.71 7.13 -30.11
CA THR A 58 -8.98 7.36 -29.41
C THR A 58 -8.88 7.11 -27.91
N TYR A 59 -7.69 6.80 -27.40
CA TYR A 59 -7.49 6.50 -25.99
C TYR A 59 -7.85 7.68 -25.09
N GLU A 60 -8.64 7.38 -24.06
CA GLU A 60 -8.96 8.32 -22.98
C GLU A 60 -8.41 7.78 -21.65
N ASN A 61 -7.68 8.63 -20.92
CA ASN A 61 -7.18 8.27 -19.60
C ASN A 61 -8.35 7.87 -18.67
N PRO A 62 -8.33 6.69 -18.05
CA PRO A 62 -9.31 6.35 -17.04
C PRO A 62 -9.18 7.26 -15.82
N LYS A 63 -10.31 7.53 -15.15
CA LYS A 63 -10.38 8.43 -14.01
C LYS A 63 -9.44 7.99 -12.89
N THR A 64 -8.70 8.96 -12.35
CA THR A 64 -7.77 8.74 -11.22
C THR A 64 -8.16 9.68 -10.10
N ILE A 65 -8.31 9.16 -8.89
CA ILE A 65 -8.73 9.98 -7.74
C ILE A 65 -7.64 9.92 -6.67
N ILE A 66 -7.16 11.08 -6.25
CA ILE A 66 -6.40 11.25 -5.02
C ILE A 66 -7.28 12.04 -4.06
N GLU A 67 -7.76 11.41 -2.99
CA GLU A 67 -8.61 12.06 -2.00
C GLU A 67 -7.85 13.05 -1.12
N ASN A 68 -8.60 13.79 -0.30
CA ASN A 68 -8.13 14.91 0.51
C ASN A 68 -6.92 14.57 1.42
N ASN A 69 -6.13 15.60 1.71
CA ASN A 69 -5.01 15.57 2.67
C ASN A 69 -3.89 14.57 2.31
N SER A 70 -3.75 14.24 1.03
CA SER A 70 -2.75 13.28 0.56
C SER A 70 -1.37 13.92 0.36
N ILE A 71 -0.29 13.16 0.55
CA ILE A 71 1.09 13.63 0.34
C ILE A 71 1.84 12.66 -0.57
N ILE A 72 2.01 13.05 -1.83
CA ILE A 72 2.80 12.31 -2.81
C ILE A 72 4.21 12.93 -2.86
N ARG A 73 5.21 12.20 -2.39
CA ARG A 73 6.61 12.67 -2.37
C ARG A 73 7.26 12.55 -3.76
N SER A 74 8.44 13.14 -3.89
CA SER A 74 9.04 13.43 -5.20
C SER A 74 9.31 12.18 -6.04
N HIS A 75 9.22 12.36 -7.36
CA HIS A 75 9.51 11.35 -8.38
C HIS A 75 8.56 10.15 -8.36
N CYS A 76 7.36 10.29 -7.80
CA CYS A 76 6.38 9.21 -7.87
C CYS A 76 5.67 9.21 -9.23
N ILE A 77 5.35 8.01 -9.71
CA ILE A 77 4.55 7.78 -10.91
C ILE A 77 3.30 7.01 -10.50
N LEU A 78 2.14 7.67 -10.58
CA LEU A 78 0.84 7.06 -10.29
C LEU A 78 0.06 6.95 -11.60
N TYR A 79 -0.27 5.73 -11.99
CA TYR A 79 -0.99 5.43 -13.23
C TYR A 79 -2.46 5.82 -13.16
N ALA A 80 -3.02 5.98 -14.36
CA ALA A 80 -4.43 6.25 -14.55
C ALA A 80 -5.32 5.09 -14.06
N GLY A 81 -6.55 5.39 -13.67
CA GLY A 81 -7.53 4.36 -13.27
C GLY A 81 -7.38 3.85 -11.83
N SER A 82 -6.56 4.50 -11.01
CA SER A 82 -6.34 4.16 -9.60
C SER A 82 -7.04 5.14 -8.66
N THR A 83 -7.39 4.67 -7.47
CA THR A 83 -8.05 5.48 -6.42
C THR A 83 -7.23 5.42 -5.14
N PHE A 84 -6.97 6.59 -4.56
CA PHE A 84 -6.19 6.75 -3.34
C PHE A 84 -7.05 7.45 -2.28
N GLY A 85 -7.40 6.73 -1.22
CA GLY A 85 -8.23 7.24 -0.12
C GLY A 85 -7.60 8.40 0.66
N GLU A 86 -8.39 9.03 1.53
CA GLU A 86 -7.96 10.21 2.30
C GLU A 86 -6.66 9.95 3.08
N TYR A 87 -5.81 10.97 3.17
CA TYR A 87 -4.51 10.88 3.85
C TYR A 87 -3.55 9.83 3.27
N PHE A 88 -3.70 9.47 1.99
CA PHE A 88 -2.74 8.63 1.30
C PHE A 88 -1.37 9.30 1.25
N SER A 89 -0.29 8.56 1.49
CA SER A 89 1.04 9.13 1.41
C SER A 89 2.11 8.20 0.84
N THR A 90 3.09 8.78 0.16
CA THR A 90 4.19 8.03 -0.44
C THR A 90 5.55 8.47 0.07
N GLY A 91 6.53 7.57 -0.01
CA GLY A 91 7.96 7.88 -0.03
C GLY A 91 8.38 8.41 -1.39
N HIS A 92 9.69 8.46 -1.64
CA HIS A 92 10.21 8.95 -2.93
C HIS A 92 10.23 7.82 -3.98
N ARG A 93 10.08 8.18 -5.26
CA ARG A 93 10.27 7.21 -6.37
C ARG A 93 9.38 5.98 -6.26
N VAL A 94 8.14 6.17 -5.83
CA VAL A 94 7.12 5.11 -5.78
C VAL A 94 6.45 5.01 -7.14
N THR A 95 6.23 3.78 -7.60
CA THR A 95 5.46 3.51 -8.82
C THR A 95 4.21 2.71 -8.45
N ILE A 96 3.05 3.21 -8.87
CA ILE A 96 1.77 2.51 -8.67
C ILE A 96 1.05 2.45 -10.00
N ARG A 97 0.87 1.23 -10.50
CA ARG A 97 0.19 0.93 -11.76
C ARG A 97 -1.34 0.97 -11.65
N GLU A 98 -1.97 0.87 -12.80
CA GLU A 98 -3.40 1.09 -13.03
C GLU A 98 -4.31 0.20 -12.16
N LYS A 99 -5.54 0.67 -11.92
CA LYS A 99 -6.59 -0.10 -11.23
C LYS A 99 -6.18 -0.57 -9.83
N SER A 100 -5.31 0.18 -9.17
CA SER A 100 -5.00 -0.03 -7.75
C SER A 100 -5.94 0.81 -6.91
N ILE A 101 -6.55 0.19 -5.90
CA ILE A 101 -7.53 0.84 -5.01
C ILE A 101 -6.96 0.83 -3.60
N PHE A 102 -6.69 2.01 -3.06
CA PHE A 102 -6.22 2.20 -1.69
C PHE A 102 -7.31 2.84 -0.82
N GLY A 103 -7.53 2.24 0.35
CA GLY A 103 -8.28 2.84 1.44
C GLY A 103 -7.57 4.04 2.08
N LYS A 104 -8.13 4.53 3.17
CA LYS A 104 -7.68 5.72 3.89
C LYS A 104 -6.37 5.46 4.63
N HIS A 105 -5.58 6.50 4.87
CA HIS A 105 -4.36 6.49 5.67
C HIS A 105 -3.28 5.49 5.22
N CYS A 106 -3.36 4.97 4.01
CA CYS A 106 -2.34 4.10 3.45
C CYS A 106 -1.02 4.84 3.24
N ARG A 107 0.08 4.13 3.48
CA ARG A 107 1.44 4.65 3.32
C ARG A 107 2.27 3.70 2.45
N VAL A 108 2.86 4.22 1.38
CA VAL A 108 3.70 3.44 0.46
C VAL A 108 5.11 3.99 0.47
N GLY A 109 6.06 3.23 1.02
CA GLY A 109 7.44 3.66 1.24
C GLY A 109 8.25 3.83 -0.03
N THR A 110 9.41 4.49 0.12
CA THR A 110 10.33 4.84 -0.98
C THR A 110 10.70 3.63 -1.84
N LEU A 111 10.72 3.80 -3.16
CA LEU A 111 11.05 2.75 -4.16
C LEU A 111 10.08 1.56 -4.21
N SER A 112 8.96 1.60 -3.51
CA SER A 112 7.96 0.54 -3.63
C SER A 112 7.27 0.58 -4.99
N ASP A 113 6.96 -0.61 -5.50
CA ASP A 113 6.47 -0.86 -6.85
C ASP A 113 5.22 -1.75 -6.80
N ILE A 114 4.09 -1.19 -7.22
CA ILE A 114 2.77 -1.81 -7.17
C ILE A 114 2.28 -2.05 -8.59
N GLN A 115 2.11 -3.33 -8.98
CA GLN A 115 1.92 -3.74 -10.37
C GLN A 115 0.49 -3.62 -10.93
N GLY A 116 -0.44 -3.03 -10.17
CA GLY A 116 -1.80 -2.74 -10.63
C GLY A 116 -2.82 -3.83 -10.29
N HIS A 117 -4.11 -3.54 -10.49
CA HIS A 117 -5.22 -4.44 -10.12
C HIS A 117 -5.14 -4.95 -8.67
N CYS A 118 -4.63 -4.13 -7.76
CA CYS A 118 -4.43 -4.47 -6.35
C CYS A 118 -5.44 -3.73 -5.47
N THR A 119 -5.84 -4.35 -4.37
CA THR A 119 -6.75 -3.75 -3.39
C THR A 119 -6.08 -3.65 -2.02
N PHE A 120 -6.21 -2.50 -1.39
CA PHE A 120 -5.65 -2.22 -0.08
C PHE A 120 -6.75 -1.61 0.80
N GLY A 121 -7.05 -2.24 1.93
CA GLY A 121 -7.87 -1.64 2.97
C GLY A 121 -7.20 -0.41 3.61
N ASP A 122 -7.85 0.14 4.63
CA ASP A 122 -7.34 1.30 5.37
C ASP A 122 -6.09 1.00 6.21
N TYR A 123 -5.30 2.04 6.48
CA TYR A 123 -4.16 2.06 7.40
C TYR A 123 -3.05 1.04 7.08
N ASN A 124 -2.94 0.64 5.82
CA ASN A 124 -1.83 -0.19 5.38
C ASN A 124 -0.52 0.58 5.36
N TRP A 125 0.54 -0.05 5.85
CA TRP A 125 1.88 0.54 5.85
C TRP A 125 2.87 -0.35 5.12
N LEU A 126 3.15 0.02 3.87
CA LEU A 126 4.20 -0.56 3.06
C LEU A 126 5.45 0.27 3.27
N HIS A 127 6.54 -0.35 3.73
CA HIS A 127 7.83 0.29 3.91
C HIS A 127 8.57 0.40 2.56
N SER A 128 9.88 0.66 2.60
CA SER A 128 10.68 0.92 1.40
C SER A 128 10.89 -0.32 0.53
N ASN A 129 10.84 -0.14 -0.79
CA ASN A 129 11.21 -1.14 -1.79
C ASN A 129 10.41 -2.45 -1.65
N VAL A 130 9.11 -2.32 -1.39
CA VAL A 130 8.16 -3.43 -1.42
C VAL A 130 7.69 -3.62 -2.85
N HIS A 131 7.69 -4.85 -3.34
CA HIS A 131 7.07 -5.21 -4.61
C HIS A 131 5.74 -5.90 -4.37
N VAL A 132 4.67 -5.38 -4.98
CA VAL A 132 3.32 -5.97 -4.91
C VAL A 132 2.90 -6.40 -6.31
N GLY A 133 2.94 -7.71 -6.56
CA GLY A 133 2.49 -8.31 -7.81
C GLY A 133 1.00 -8.07 -8.06
N GLN A 134 0.63 -8.04 -9.35
CA GLN A 134 -0.73 -7.77 -9.80
C GLN A 134 -1.73 -8.74 -9.19
N GLY A 135 -2.91 -8.23 -8.79
CA GLY A 135 -3.99 -9.02 -8.21
C GLY A 135 -3.84 -9.30 -6.71
N SER A 136 -2.83 -8.73 -6.05
CA SER A 136 -2.68 -8.87 -4.59
C SER A 136 -3.76 -8.09 -3.85
N SER A 137 -4.20 -8.63 -2.71
CA SER A 137 -5.18 -7.98 -1.84
C SER A 137 -4.67 -7.91 -0.40
N LEU A 138 -4.73 -6.72 0.18
CA LEU A 138 -4.40 -6.47 1.58
C LEU A 138 -5.67 -5.97 2.28
N GLY A 139 -5.98 -6.56 3.44
CA GLY A 139 -7.00 -6.07 4.35
C GLY A 139 -6.59 -4.75 5.01
N HIS A 140 -7.08 -4.52 6.22
CA HIS A 140 -6.82 -3.31 7.00
C HIS A 140 -5.62 -3.49 7.93
N PHE A 141 -4.89 -2.40 8.18
CA PHE A 141 -3.80 -2.37 9.15
C PHE A 141 -2.68 -3.39 8.86
N VAL A 142 -2.44 -3.75 7.60
CA VAL A 142 -1.35 -4.66 7.20
C VAL A 142 -0.04 -3.89 7.14
N PHE A 143 1.00 -4.42 7.79
CA PHE A 143 2.34 -3.85 7.69
C PHE A 143 3.23 -4.75 6.82
N ILE A 144 3.79 -4.16 5.76
CA ILE A 144 4.76 -4.82 4.89
C ILE A 144 6.10 -4.12 5.05
N TYR A 145 7.08 -4.83 5.60
CA TYR A 145 8.40 -4.29 5.90
C TYR A 145 9.30 -4.26 4.64
N PRO A 146 10.49 -3.62 4.68
CA PRO A 146 11.28 -3.40 3.48
C PRO A 146 11.63 -4.67 2.70
N TYR A 147 11.78 -4.54 1.37
CA TYR A 147 12.22 -5.62 0.48
C TYR A 147 11.32 -6.85 0.42
N VAL A 148 10.06 -6.75 0.87
CA VAL A 148 9.08 -7.82 0.68
C VAL A 148 8.64 -7.90 -0.76
N ILE A 149 8.47 -9.11 -1.27
CA ILE A 149 8.03 -9.39 -2.64
C ILE A 149 6.78 -10.26 -2.58
N LEU A 150 5.68 -9.75 -3.14
CA LEU A 150 4.45 -10.52 -3.39
C LEU A 150 4.44 -10.95 -4.86
N THR A 151 4.55 -12.25 -5.12
CA THR A 151 4.57 -12.80 -6.49
C THR A 151 3.19 -13.26 -6.92
N ASN A 152 2.95 -13.44 -8.22
CA ASN A 152 1.61 -13.76 -8.74
C ASN A 152 1.53 -14.86 -9.81
N ASP A 153 2.63 -15.32 -10.41
CA ASP A 153 2.58 -16.39 -11.42
C ASP A 153 2.95 -17.76 -10.80
N PRO A 154 1.98 -18.68 -10.59
CA PRO A 154 2.24 -19.96 -9.91
C PRO A 154 3.21 -20.88 -10.65
N THR A 155 3.28 -20.77 -11.98
CA THR A 155 4.09 -21.64 -12.85
C THR A 155 4.69 -20.82 -13.99
N PRO A 156 5.72 -19.99 -13.72
CA PRO A 156 6.15 -18.98 -14.66
C PRO A 156 6.94 -19.54 -15.86
N PRO A 157 6.74 -18.99 -17.07
CA PRO A 157 5.72 -17.99 -17.44
C PRO A 157 4.34 -18.63 -17.70
N SER A 158 3.27 -18.02 -17.19
CA SER A 158 1.88 -18.42 -17.48
C SER A 158 0.93 -17.22 -17.67
N ASN A 159 -0.26 -17.48 -18.20
CA ASN A 159 -1.34 -16.48 -18.32
C ASN A 159 -2.15 -16.33 -17.01
N LEU A 160 -1.86 -17.15 -15.99
CA LEU A 160 -2.58 -17.17 -14.73
C LEU A 160 -1.82 -16.34 -13.70
N CYS A 161 -2.39 -15.19 -13.32
CA CYS A 161 -1.86 -14.35 -12.25
C CYS A 161 -2.79 -14.42 -11.03
N ILE A 162 -2.29 -14.93 -9.91
CA ILE A 162 -2.98 -15.01 -8.62
C ILE A 162 -2.12 -14.31 -7.56
N GLY A 163 -2.50 -13.07 -7.22
CA GLY A 163 -1.81 -12.33 -6.17
C GLY A 163 -2.07 -12.92 -4.77
N PRO A 164 -1.17 -12.72 -3.80
CA PRO A 164 -1.39 -13.12 -2.42
C PRO A 164 -2.53 -12.32 -1.77
N ILE A 165 -3.19 -12.93 -0.79
CA ILE A 165 -4.24 -12.29 0.02
C ILE A 165 -3.73 -12.19 1.45
N ILE A 166 -3.63 -10.98 1.98
CA ILE A 166 -3.10 -10.71 3.32
C ILE A 166 -4.22 -10.07 4.16
N ASP A 167 -4.61 -10.77 5.21
CA ASP A 167 -5.76 -10.41 6.05
C ASP A 167 -5.37 -9.37 7.13
N ASN A 168 -6.38 -8.84 7.83
CA ASN A 168 -6.26 -7.70 8.73
C ASN A 168 -5.15 -7.88 9.76
N PHE A 169 -4.44 -6.80 10.08
CA PHE A 169 -3.40 -6.76 11.11
C PHE A 169 -2.19 -7.68 10.88
N ALA A 170 -2.11 -8.40 9.76
CA ALA A 170 -0.97 -9.25 9.47
C ALA A 170 0.30 -8.42 9.22
N GLN A 171 1.45 -9.03 9.48
CA GLN A 171 2.75 -8.39 9.30
C GLN A 171 3.69 -9.27 8.48
N ILE A 172 4.29 -8.68 7.44
CA ILE A 172 5.24 -9.38 6.57
C ILE A 172 6.63 -8.76 6.76
N ALA A 173 7.48 -9.43 7.54
CA ALA A 173 8.79 -8.89 7.90
C ALA A 173 9.76 -8.86 6.71
N VAL A 174 10.82 -8.05 6.91
CA VAL A 174 11.82 -7.67 5.90
C VAL A 174 12.31 -8.83 5.03
N SER A 175 12.46 -8.57 3.74
CA SER A 175 13.02 -9.52 2.75
C SER A 175 12.29 -10.86 2.63
N SER A 176 11.01 -10.93 3.01
CA SER A 176 10.19 -12.12 2.79
C SER A 176 9.60 -12.15 1.39
N VAL A 177 9.38 -13.35 0.85
CA VAL A 177 8.72 -13.58 -0.44
C VAL A 177 7.46 -14.40 -0.21
N LEU A 178 6.34 -13.93 -0.73
CA LEU A 178 5.07 -14.68 -0.75
C LEU A 178 4.86 -15.26 -2.14
N LEU A 179 4.69 -16.59 -2.20
CA LEU A 179 4.36 -17.28 -3.43
C LEU A 179 2.92 -16.99 -3.88
N PRO A 180 2.61 -17.22 -5.17
CA PRO A 180 1.32 -16.86 -5.75
C PRO A 180 0.13 -17.51 -5.04
N GLY A 181 -0.94 -16.75 -4.86
CA GLY A 181 -2.20 -17.20 -4.28
C GLY A 181 -2.19 -17.54 -2.79
N VAL A 182 -1.04 -17.44 -2.10
CA VAL A 182 -0.95 -17.67 -0.66
C VAL A 182 -1.85 -16.71 0.11
N LYS A 183 -2.55 -17.25 1.11
CA LYS A 183 -3.34 -16.48 2.07
C LYS A 183 -2.61 -16.35 3.40
N VAL A 184 -2.46 -15.13 3.90
CA VAL A 184 -1.91 -14.85 5.22
C VAL A 184 -3.04 -14.41 6.14
N GLY A 185 -3.33 -15.22 7.16
CA GLY A 185 -4.44 -14.99 8.08
C GLY A 185 -4.23 -13.80 9.02
N LYS A 186 -5.36 -13.34 9.58
CA LYS A 186 -5.42 -12.18 10.48
C LYS A 186 -4.43 -12.28 11.63
N HIS A 187 -3.79 -11.16 11.98
CA HIS A 187 -2.74 -11.05 13.01
C HIS A 187 -1.52 -11.97 12.83
N ALA A 188 -1.38 -12.68 11.70
CA ALA A 188 -0.20 -13.52 11.47
C ALA A 188 1.07 -12.68 11.31
N LEU A 189 2.20 -13.31 11.59
CA LEU A 189 3.53 -12.73 11.44
C LEU A 189 4.38 -13.65 10.55
N VAL A 190 4.75 -13.15 9.38
CA VAL A 190 5.80 -13.75 8.55
C VAL A 190 7.12 -13.16 9.02
N GLY A 191 8.01 -14.00 9.54
CA GLY A 191 9.33 -13.58 10.01
C GLY A 191 10.28 -13.23 8.86
N ALA A 192 11.35 -12.50 9.18
CA ALA A 192 12.27 -11.95 8.18
C ALA A 192 12.90 -13.03 7.29
N GLY A 193 13.05 -12.72 5.99
CA GLY A 193 13.73 -13.59 5.03
C GLY A 193 12.97 -14.88 4.69
N SER A 194 11.66 -14.95 4.95
CA SER A 194 10.89 -16.18 4.77
C SER A 194 10.38 -16.36 3.34
N ILE A 195 10.35 -17.60 2.86
CA ILE A 195 9.70 -17.98 1.59
C ILE A 195 8.38 -18.66 1.90
N VAL A 196 7.28 -17.92 1.81
CA VAL A 196 5.95 -18.40 2.17
C VAL A 196 5.32 -19.10 0.98
N SER A 197 5.27 -20.43 1.03
CA SER A 197 4.76 -21.28 -0.05
C SER A 197 3.40 -21.92 0.21
N HIS A 198 2.82 -21.68 1.39
CA HIS A 198 1.54 -22.23 1.83
C HIS A 198 0.80 -21.18 2.66
N ASP A 199 -0.52 -21.33 2.76
CA ASP A 199 -1.36 -20.48 3.60
C ASP A 199 -0.87 -20.45 5.06
N VAL A 200 -1.02 -19.29 5.70
CA VAL A 200 -0.59 -19.03 7.08
C VAL A 200 -1.82 -18.83 7.94
N ASP A 201 -2.01 -19.68 8.95
CA ASP A 201 -3.15 -19.55 9.86
C ASP A 201 -3.13 -18.20 10.62
N PRO A 202 -4.30 -17.68 11.03
CA PRO A 202 -4.38 -16.54 11.92
C PRO A 202 -3.52 -16.70 13.19
N TYR A 203 -2.99 -15.59 13.71
CA TYR A 203 -2.13 -15.54 14.89
C TYR A 203 -0.87 -16.43 14.82
N SER A 204 -0.46 -16.91 13.63
CA SER A 204 0.73 -17.76 13.52
C SER A 204 1.99 -16.97 13.20
N LEU A 205 3.10 -17.37 13.82
CA LEU A 205 4.45 -17.00 13.39
C LEU A 205 4.99 -18.07 12.44
N VAL A 206 5.30 -17.70 11.20
CA VAL A 206 6.01 -18.55 10.23
C VAL A 206 7.39 -17.99 9.92
N VAL A 207 8.41 -18.86 9.80
CA VAL A 207 9.77 -18.46 9.42
C VAL A 207 10.44 -19.49 8.51
N GLY A 208 11.42 -19.05 7.71
CA GLY A 208 12.36 -19.94 7.00
C GLY A 208 12.06 -20.14 5.51
N ASN A 209 12.78 -21.07 4.88
CA ASN A 209 12.65 -21.42 3.47
C ASN A 209 12.62 -22.97 3.30
N PRO A 210 11.46 -23.58 3.02
CA PRO A 210 10.13 -22.94 3.01
C PRO A 210 9.72 -22.49 4.42
N ALA A 211 8.87 -21.47 4.50
CA ALA A 211 8.36 -20.95 5.76
C ALA A 211 7.53 -22.01 6.48
N LYS A 212 7.79 -22.21 7.77
CA LYS A 212 7.07 -23.15 8.63
C LYS A 212 6.56 -22.44 9.87
N LYS A 213 5.36 -22.84 10.32
CA LYS A 213 4.80 -22.39 11.60
C LYS A 213 5.72 -22.81 12.74
N ILE A 214 6.10 -21.83 13.55
CA ILE A 214 6.95 -22.05 14.73
C ILE A 214 6.11 -22.06 16.00
N LYS A 215 5.22 -21.07 16.14
CA LYS A 215 4.36 -20.90 17.32
C LYS A 215 3.26 -19.87 17.06
N ASP A 216 2.41 -19.66 18.05
CA ASP A 216 1.47 -18.54 18.07
C ASP A 216 2.21 -17.22 18.35
N VAL A 217 1.80 -16.12 17.70
CA VAL A 217 2.40 -14.80 17.87
C VAL A 217 2.22 -14.25 19.29
N ARG A 218 1.16 -14.65 20.00
CA ARG A 218 0.87 -14.22 21.39
C ARG A 218 1.89 -14.76 22.39
N GLU A 219 2.65 -15.78 22.01
CA GLU A 219 3.77 -16.32 22.78
C GLU A 219 5.08 -15.52 22.57
N ILE A 220 5.10 -14.54 21.66
CA ILE A 220 6.27 -13.70 21.43
C ILE A 220 6.38 -12.67 22.56
N LYS A 221 7.52 -12.70 23.27
CA LYS A 221 7.83 -11.76 24.32
C LYS A 221 8.51 -10.51 23.76
N ASN A 222 8.05 -9.34 24.19
CA ASN A 222 8.67 -8.07 23.91
C ASN A 222 10.07 -8.04 24.55
N LYS A 223 11.08 -7.62 23.78
CA LYS A 223 12.47 -7.54 24.24
C LYS A 223 12.70 -6.44 25.29
N LYS A 224 11.80 -5.46 25.40
CA LYS A 224 11.93 -4.32 26.32
C LYS A 224 11.58 -4.69 27.76
N ASP A 225 10.48 -5.42 27.96
CA ASP A 225 9.88 -5.65 29.28
C ASP A 225 9.47 -7.11 29.53
N GLY A 226 9.65 -8.00 28.54
CA GLY A 226 9.24 -9.41 28.64
C GLY A 226 7.73 -9.65 28.56
N GLY A 227 6.92 -8.62 28.35
CA GLY A 227 5.47 -8.71 28.13
C GLY A 227 5.12 -9.35 26.77
N THR A 228 3.83 -9.50 26.45
CA THR A 228 3.41 -9.96 25.11
C THR A 228 3.39 -8.80 24.12
N GLN A 229 3.93 -9.01 22.92
CA GLN A 229 3.91 -7.99 21.86
C GLN A 229 2.66 -8.07 20.99
N TYR A 230 2.00 -9.23 20.93
CA TYR A 230 0.89 -9.49 20.03
C TYR A 230 -0.38 -9.87 20.82
N PRO A 231 -1.58 -9.47 20.35
CA PRO A 231 -1.86 -8.71 19.12
C PRO A 231 -1.27 -7.29 19.15
N TRP A 232 -0.59 -6.89 18.07
CA TRP A 232 0.18 -5.64 18.07
C TRP A 232 -0.66 -4.35 18.25
N PRO A 233 -1.96 -4.28 17.88
CA PRO A 233 -2.75 -3.06 18.09
C PRO A 233 -2.88 -2.67 19.57
N GLU A 234 -2.82 -3.63 20.50
CA GLU A 234 -2.85 -3.36 21.94
C GLU A 234 -1.55 -2.75 22.48
N ARG A 235 -0.47 -2.80 21.68
CA ARG A 235 0.90 -2.46 22.10
C ARG A 235 1.55 -1.39 21.24
N PHE A 236 0.91 -0.99 20.15
CA PHE A 236 1.38 0.04 19.23
C PHE A 236 0.19 0.83 18.69
N ASP A 237 0.32 2.15 18.74
CA ASP A 237 -0.78 3.08 18.47
C ASP A 237 -0.36 4.26 17.58
N ARG A 238 0.95 4.46 17.35
CA ARG A 238 1.45 5.62 16.60
C ARG A 238 0.92 5.63 15.17
N GLY A 239 0.14 6.67 14.87
CA GLY A 239 -0.47 6.87 13.55
C GLY A 239 -1.66 5.95 13.28
N MET A 240 -2.18 5.30 14.31
CA MET A 240 -3.39 4.48 14.29
C MET A 240 -4.57 5.29 14.84
N PRO A 241 -5.81 4.95 14.45
CA PRO A 241 -7.00 5.69 14.88
C PRO A 241 -7.28 5.55 16.38
N TRP A 242 -6.66 4.58 17.06
CA TRP A 242 -6.78 4.37 18.50
C TRP A 242 -5.70 5.05 19.36
N SER A 243 -4.85 5.91 18.77
CA SER A 243 -3.75 6.57 19.49
C SER A 243 -4.14 7.35 20.74
N GLU A 244 -5.34 7.92 20.78
CA GLU A 244 -5.80 8.72 21.94
C GLU A 244 -6.68 7.92 22.92
N MET A 245 -7.38 6.89 22.45
CA MET A 245 -8.40 6.18 23.24
C MET A 245 -8.06 4.72 23.59
N GLY A 246 -7.00 4.16 22.99
CA GLY A 246 -6.62 2.76 23.14
C GLY A 246 -7.42 1.82 22.23
N PHE A 247 -6.78 0.73 21.79
CA PHE A 247 -7.35 -0.20 20.80
C PHE A 247 -8.64 -0.86 21.27
N GLU A 248 -8.72 -1.28 22.54
CA GLU A 248 -9.91 -1.99 23.05
C GLU A 248 -11.17 -1.11 23.00
N LYS A 249 -11.05 0.17 23.38
CA LYS A 249 -12.17 1.10 23.32
C LYS A 249 -12.53 1.42 21.88
N TRP A 250 -11.52 1.73 21.05
CA TRP A 250 -11.73 2.01 19.63
C TRP A 250 -12.43 0.85 18.92
N ALA A 251 -11.98 -0.39 19.14
CA ALA A 251 -12.51 -1.57 18.48
C ALA A 251 -13.98 -1.84 18.81
N LYS A 252 -14.43 -1.53 20.04
CA LYS A 252 -15.85 -1.64 20.44
C LYS A 252 -16.75 -0.62 19.73
N GLU A 253 -16.18 0.48 19.25
CA GLU A 253 -16.90 1.55 18.56
C GLU A 253 -16.90 1.36 17.03
N GLN A 254 -16.13 0.41 16.48
CA GLN A 254 -16.06 0.17 15.04
C GLN A 254 -16.98 -0.97 14.60
N ASN A 255 -17.82 -0.71 13.60
CA ASN A 255 -18.60 -1.74 12.91
C ASN A 255 -18.07 -2.06 11.50
N ASP A 256 -17.15 -1.25 10.98
CA ASP A 256 -16.71 -1.30 9.58
C ASP A 256 -15.47 -2.19 9.36
N TYR A 257 -14.81 -2.60 10.45
CA TYR A 257 -13.63 -3.46 10.39
C TYR A 257 -13.98 -4.83 10.98
N ASP A 258 -13.61 -5.91 10.28
CA ASP A 258 -13.64 -7.27 10.83
C ASP A 258 -12.48 -7.39 11.85
N LEU A 259 -12.73 -6.89 13.07
CA LEU A 259 -11.79 -6.73 14.20
C LEU A 259 -11.67 -7.95 15.10
#